data_AF-A0AAV0HEX4-F1
#
_entry.id   AF-A0AAV0HEX4-F1
#
_cell.length_a   1.000
_cell.length_b   1.000
_cell.length_c   1.000
_cell.angle_alpha   90.00
_cell.angle_beta   90.00
_cell.angle_gamma   90.00
#
_symmetry.space_group_name_H-M   'P 1'
#
loop_
_entity.id
_entity.type
_entity.pdbx_description
1 polymer ?
#
loop_
_entity_poly.entity_id
_entity_poly.type
_entity_poly.pdbx_seq_one_letter_code
_entity_poly.pdbx_strand_id
1 'polypeptide(L)'
;MPGPQLLVDEFVSQLRKRKVEGSQATAQLTAELLRTVISQLRAAEAPILIETVRKFGRELIAANPFVETFVLPELSVGNIVRRVLRIIREEDASGVTDGLPSDGDNQETADYADGQVSSADVLATRRLLRSPSLHGLLDRVSNAHTDDMGGKRKAPADKNAKAWMLKHNVMEAINELVEEISGCHQQIAEQALELIHHNEVILTFGKSKSVMEFLCAAKKKRSFRVYVAEGAPKSETPSSLLCTVFLSS
;
A
#
# COMPACT_ATOMS: atom_id res chain seq x y z
N MET A 1 -3.43 -3.23 -26.54
CA MET A 1 -3.00 -2.45 -25.36
C MET A 1 -1.57 -1.99 -25.59
N PRO A 2 -1.22 -0.72 -25.30
CA PRO A 2 0.17 -0.27 -25.31
C PRO A 2 0.99 -1.11 -24.31
N GLY A 3 2.27 -1.33 -24.63
CA GLY A 3 3.16 -2.10 -23.77
C GLY A 3 3.39 -1.42 -22.41
N PRO A 4 3.83 -2.18 -21.39
CA PRO A 4 3.94 -1.67 -20.01
C PRO A 4 4.91 -0.50 -19.87
N GLN A 5 5.97 -0.47 -20.69
CA GLN A 5 6.94 0.64 -20.72
C GLN A 5 6.31 1.95 -21.22
N LEU A 6 5.46 1.90 -22.26
CA LEU A 6 4.78 3.09 -22.79
C LEU A 6 3.84 3.73 -21.77
N LEU A 7 3.16 2.91 -20.96
CA LEU A 7 2.29 3.41 -19.89
C LEU A 7 3.10 4.14 -18.80
N VAL A 8 4.27 3.60 -18.45
CA VAL A 8 5.18 4.23 -17.49
C VAL A 8 5.73 5.52 -18.05
N ASP A 9 6.18 5.54 -19.31
CA ASP A 9 6.71 6.74 -19.96
C ASP A 9 5.67 7.87 -20.08
N GLU A 10 4.43 7.52 -20.39
CA GLU A 10 3.32 8.48 -20.42
C GLU A 10 3.05 9.06 -19.03
N PHE A 11 3.01 8.22 -17.99
CA PHE A 11 2.82 8.70 -16.61
C PHE A 11 4.02 9.54 -16.13
N VAL A 12 5.26 9.16 -16.47
CA VAL A 12 6.46 9.97 -16.26
C VAL A 12 6.33 11.34 -16.92
N SER A 13 5.79 11.40 -18.15
CA SER A 13 5.53 12.67 -18.85
C SER A 13 4.51 13.52 -18.09
N GLN A 14 3.46 12.91 -17.56
CA GLN A 14 2.43 13.58 -16.78
C GLN A 14 2.97 14.15 -15.46
N LEU A 15 3.82 13.39 -14.76
CA LEU A 15 4.49 13.83 -13.53
C LEU A 15 5.43 15.02 -13.82
N ARG A 16 6.29 14.93 -14.84
CA ARG A 16 7.21 16.02 -15.23
C ARG A 16 6.48 17.29 -15.64
N LYS A 17 5.33 17.16 -16.28
CA LYS A 17 4.49 18.29 -16.73
C LYS A 17 3.55 18.82 -15.64
N ARG A 18 3.60 18.27 -14.42
CA ARG A 18 2.69 18.60 -13.30
C ARG A 18 1.20 18.53 -13.69
N LYS A 19 0.84 17.56 -14.53
CA LYS A 19 -0.57 17.32 -14.89
C LYS A 19 -1.35 16.64 -13.79
N VAL A 20 -0.64 15.87 -12.96
CA VAL A 20 -1.18 15.20 -11.79
C VAL A 20 -0.58 15.90 -10.58
N GLU A 21 -1.44 16.49 -9.76
CA GLU A 21 -1.04 17.14 -8.52
C GLU A 21 -1.89 16.61 -7.36
N GLY A 22 -1.28 16.54 -6.19
CA GLY A 22 -1.95 16.16 -4.96
C GLY A 22 -1.64 14.74 -4.53
N SER A 23 -1.39 14.58 -3.22
CA SER A 23 -0.90 13.32 -2.65
C SER A 23 -1.83 12.14 -2.88
N GLN A 24 -3.17 12.34 -2.84
CA GLN A 24 -4.17 11.29 -3.05
C GLN A 24 -4.22 10.86 -4.52
N ALA A 25 -4.36 11.82 -5.46
CA ALA A 25 -4.48 11.54 -6.88
C ALA A 25 -3.21 10.86 -7.43
N THR A 26 -2.03 11.38 -7.07
CA THR A 26 -0.74 10.78 -7.45
C THR A 26 -0.60 9.36 -6.89
N ALA A 27 -1.01 9.12 -5.64
CA ALA A 27 -0.95 7.79 -5.03
C ALA A 27 -1.87 6.79 -5.74
N GLN A 28 -3.11 7.18 -6.04
CA GLN A 28 -4.10 6.33 -6.74
C GLN A 28 -3.60 5.95 -8.14
N LEU A 29 -3.21 6.94 -8.95
CA LEU A 29 -2.72 6.70 -10.30
C LEU A 29 -1.44 5.84 -10.31
N THR A 30 -0.55 6.02 -9.33
CA THR A 30 0.64 5.17 -9.18
C THR A 30 0.25 3.71 -8.89
N ALA A 31 -0.70 3.48 -7.99
CA ALA A 31 -1.16 2.13 -7.65
C ALA A 31 -1.87 1.46 -8.84
N GLU A 32 -2.74 2.18 -9.54
CA GLU A 32 -3.45 1.71 -10.73
C GLU A 32 -2.50 1.39 -11.89
N LEU A 33 -1.47 2.22 -12.09
CA LEU A 33 -0.42 1.97 -13.08
C LEU A 33 0.34 0.68 -12.74
N LEU A 34 0.80 0.53 -11.50
CA LEU A 34 1.53 -0.67 -11.08
C LEU A 34 0.68 -1.93 -11.20
N ARG A 35 -0.60 -1.86 -10.86
CA ARG A 35 -1.57 -2.95 -11.10
C ARG A 35 -1.66 -3.31 -12.57
N THR A 36 -1.82 -2.30 -13.44
CA THR A 36 -1.94 -2.50 -14.89
C THR A 36 -0.67 -3.12 -15.46
N VAL A 37 0.50 -2.65 -15.03
CA VAL A 37 1.79 -3.23 -15.42
C VAL A 37 1.88 -4.70 -14.99
N ILE A 38 1.56 -5.02 -13.73
CA ILE A 38 1.59 -6.40 -13.21
C ILE A 38 0.61 -7.31 -13.97
N SER A 39 -0.56 -6.79 -14.35
CA SER A 39 -1.54 -7.54 -15.13
C SER A 39 -1.01 -7.95 -16.52
N GLN A 40 -0.21 -7.08 -17.15
CA GLN A 40 0.37 -7.29 -18.48
C GLN A 40 1.63 -8.18 -18.46
N LEU A 41 2.26 -8.35 -17.29
CA LEU A 41 3.36 -9.29 -17.15
C LEU A 41 2.85 -10.73 -17.31
N ARG A 42 3.65 -11.54 -18.01
CA ARG A 42 3.47 -13.00 -18.02
C ARG A 42 3.60 -13.53 -16.60
N ALA A 43 2.95 -14.66 -16.29
CA ALA A 43 3.03 -15.29 -14.98
C ALA A 43 4.51 -15.43 -14.58
N ALA A 44 4.89 -14.67 -13.57
CA ALA A 44 6.27 -14.46 -13.19
C ALA A 44 6.41 -14.80 -11.71
N GLU A 45 7.57 -15.35 -11.36
CA GLU A 45 7.91 -15.61 -9.97
C GLU A 45 8.12 -14.26 -9.23
N ALA A 46 7.88 -14.24 -7.92
CA ALA A 46 8.05 -13.06 -7.08
C ALA A 46 9.33 -12.24 -7.32
N PRO A 47 10.54 -12.82 -7.50
CA PRO A 47 11.76 -12.02 -7.76
C PRO A 47 11.64 -11.16 -9.03
N ILE A 48 11.04 -11.70 -10.09
CA ILE A 48 10.87 -11.00 -11.37
C ILE A 48 9.88 -9.84 -11.22
N LEU A 49 8.78 -10.05 -10.48
CA LEU A 49 7.83 -8.97 -10.18
C LEU A 49 8.50 -7.85 -9.36
N ILE A 50 9.26 -8.22 -8.33
CA ILE A 50 9.97 -7.27 -7.46
C ILE A 50 10.96 -6.43 -8.25
N GLU A 51 11.76 -7.05 -9.13
CA GLU A 51 12.73 -6.33 -9.96
C GLU A 51 12.04 -5.39 -10.94
N THR A 52 10.95 -5.84 -11.56
CA THR A 52 10.17 -5.06 -12.53
C THR A 52 9.53 -3.84 -11.86
N VAL A 53 8.83 -4.03 -10.73
CA VAL A 53 8.23 -2.94 -9.95
C VAL A 53 9.31 -1.99 -9.42
N ARG A 54 10.47 -2.50 -9.01
CA ARG A 54 11.59 -1.65 -8.57
C ARG A 54 12.18 -0.83 -9.71
N LYS A 55 12.27 -1.39 -10.91
CA LYS A 55 12.73 -0.67 -12.11
C LYS A 55 11.79 0.51 -12.40
N PHE A 56 10.50 0.24 -12.61
CA PHE A 56 9.52 1.28 -12.89
C PHE A 56 9.38 2.28 -11.75
N GLY A 57 9.40 1.81 -10.49
CA GLY A 57 9.37 2.68 -9.32
C GLY A 57 10.54 3.67 -9.27
N ARG A 58 11.76 3.25 -9.65
CA ARG A 58 12.90 4.18 -9.76
C ARG A 58 12.71 5.21 -10.87
N GLU A 59 12.17 4.80 -12.02
CA GLU A 59 11.88 5.71 -13.14
C GLU A 59 10.84 6.76 -12.74
N LEU A 60 9.76 6.35 -12.05
CA LEU A 60 8.72 7.24 -11.55
C LEU A 60 9.25 8.22 -10.50
N ILE A 61 10.06 7.74 -9.55
CA ILE A 61 10.67 8.60 -8.52
C ILE A 61 11.67 9.57 -9.15
N ALA A 62 12.45 9.12 -10.13
CA ALA A 62 13.41 9.97 -10.85
C ALA A 62 12.75 10.95 -11.82
N ALA A 63 11.48 10.73 -12.19
CA ALA A 63 10.68 11.67 -12.99
C ALA A 63 10.21 12.89 -12.19
N ASN A 64 10.22 12.80 -10.86
CA ASN A 64 10.00 13.91 -9.94
C ASN A 64 11.30 14.31 -9.21
N PRO A 65 12.40 14.69 -9.91
CA PRO A 65 13.55 15.25 -9.25
C PRO A 65 13.24 16.71 -8.87
N PHE A 66 13.59 17.07 -7.63
CA PHE A 66 13.56 18.40 -7.04
C PHE A 66 14.00 19.50 -8.01
N VAL A 67 13.08 20.10 -8.76
CA VAL A 67 13.38 21.29 -9.55
C VAL A 67 12.37 22.37 -9.15
N GLU A 68 12.92 23.23 -8.30
CA GLU A 68 12.49 24.56 -7.90
C GLU A 68 11.16 24.69 -7.12
N THR A 69 11.34 25.30 -5.95
CA THR A 69 10.32 25.94 -5.11
C THR A 69 9.48 25.00 -4.22
N PHE A 70 10.07 24.58 -3.10
CA PHE A 70 9.40 24.43 -1.80
C PHE A 70 7.97 23.85 -1.89
N VAL A 71 7.83 22.68 -2.50
CA VAL A 71 6.64 21.83 -2.41
C VAL A 71 7.13 20.47 -1.99
N LEU A 72 6.49 19.95 -0.95
CA LEU A 72 6.80 18.68 -0.32
C LEU A 72 6.98 17.63 -1.42
N PRO A 73 8.10 16.88 -1.41
CA PRO A 73 8.30 15.78 -2.36
C PRO A 73 7.05 14.91 -2.34
N GLU A 74 6.55 14.51 -3.50
CA GLU A 74 5.50 13.51 -3.57
C GLU A 74 6.07 12.16 -3.12
N LEU A 75 6.32 12.03 -1.80
CA LEU A 75 6.59 10.78 -1.11
C LEU A 75 5.53 9.74 -1.45
N SER A 76 4.33 10.18 -1.83
CA SER A 76 3.23 9.34 -2.31
C SER A 76 3.70 8.29 -3.31
N VAL A 77 4.37 8.66 -4.41
CA VAL A 77 4.82 7.69 -5.44
C VAL A 77 5.75 6.64 -4.81
N GLY A 78 6.77 7.10 -4.08
CA GLY A 78 7.73 6.21 -3.44
C GLY A 78 7.11 5.34 -2.35
N ASN A 79 6.15 5.86 -1.59
CA ASN A 79 5.43 5.15 -0.54
C ASN A 79 4.55 4.05 -1.13
N ILE A 80 3.82 4.35 -2.20
CA ILE A 80 3.03 3.35 -2.92
C ILE A 80 3.91 2.26 -3.51
N VAL A 81 5.01 2.61 -4.20
CA VAL A 81 5.97 1.63 -4.72
C VAL A 81 6.50 0.71 -3.61
N ARG A 82 6.89 1.25 -2.45
CA ARG A 82 7.36 0.44 -1.31
C ARG A 82 6.27 -0.44 -0.74
N ARG A 83 5.02 0.05 -0.67
CA ARG A 83 3.87 -0.72 -0.20
C ARG A 83 3.53 -1.87 -1.14
N VAL A 84 3.53 -1.64 -2.46
CA VAL A 84 3.35 -2.69 -3.47
C VAL A 84 4.47 -3.74 -3.40
N LEU A 85 5.73 -3.32 -3.22
CA LEU A 85 6.83 -4.27 -3.01
C LEU A 85 6.68 -5.11 -1.74
N ARG A 86 6.05 -4.56 -0.70
CA ARG A 86 5.73 -5.29 0.53
C ARG A 86 4.61 -6.30 0.29
N ILE A 87 3.52 -5.90 -0.37
CA ILE A 87 2.41 -6.78 -0.77
C ILE A 87 2.95 -7.99 -1.54
N ILE A 88 3.79 -7.78 -2.55
CA ILE A 88 4.36 -8.89 -3.34
C ILE A 88 5.16 -9.88 -2.47
N ARG A 89 5.89 -9.39 -1.46
CA ARG A 89 6.68 -10.24 -0.55
C ARG A 89 5.80 -10.99 0.45
N GLU A 90 4.71 -10.37 0.89
CA GLU A 90 3.74 -10.99 1.81
C GLU A 90 2.96 -12.10 1.08
N GLU A 91 2.51 -11.85 -0.15
CA GLU A 91 1.78 -12.85 -0.97
C GLU A 91 2.67 -14.03 -1.42
N ASP A 92 3.94 -13.79 -1.71
CA ASP A 92 4.89 -14.88 -2.04
C ASP A 92 5.13 -15.79 -0.83
N ALA A 93 5.07 -15.24 0.38
CA ALA A 93 5.24 -16.01 1.61
C ALA A 93 3.96 -16.72 2.06
N SER A 94 2.78 -16.12 1.87
CA SER A 94 1.48 -16.73 2.17
C SER A 94 1.13 -17.86 1.18
N GLY A 95 1.53 -17.75 -0.09
CA GLY A 95 1.37 -18.82 -1.08
C GLY A 95 2.16 -20.11 -0.78
N VAL A 96 3.07 -20.07 0.19
CA VAL A 96 3.77 -21.26 0.70
C VAL A 96 2.91 -22.03 1.71
N THR A 97 1.99 -21.36 2.43
CA THR A 97 1.17 -21.96 3.49
C THR A 97 -0.14 -22.55 2.98
N ASP A 98 -0.71 -22.01 1.89
CA ASP A 98 -2.03 -22.42 1.36
C ASP A 98 -1.98 -23.69 0.47
N GLY A 99 -0.80 -24.31 0.35
CA GLY A 99 -0.59 -25.55 -0.43
C GLY A 99 -0.80 -26.85 0.35
N LEU A 100 -1.32 -26.80 1.58
CA LEU A 100 -1.81 -27.98 2.29
C LEU A 100 -3.33 -28.06 2.10
N PRO A 101 -3.87 -29.17 1.56
CA PRO A 101 -5.31 -29.39 1.63
C PRO A 101 -5.69 -29.41 3.12
N SER A 102 -6.58 -28.49 3.51
CA SER A 102 -7.30 -28.63 4.77
C SER A 102 -8.22 -29.83 4.61
N ASP A 103 -7.76 -30.99 5.03
CA ASP A 103 -8.59 -32.18 5.12
C ASP A 103 -9.63 -31.89 6.21
N GLY A 104 -10.84 -31.57 5.76
CA GLY A 104 -11.99 -31.53 6.64
C GLY A 104 -12.42 -32.96 6.90
N ASP A 105 -12.35 -33.40 8.15
CA ASP A 105 -13.40 -34.22 8.74
C ASP A 105 -13.42 -34.06 10.27
N ASN A 106 -14.61 -33.73 10.76
CA ASN A 106 -14.93 -33.64 12.18
C ASN A 106 -15.00 -35.04 12.78
N GLN A 107 -14.27 -35.29 13.87
CA GLN A 107 -14.77 -36.13 14.96
C GLN A 107 -14.06 -35.77 16.27
N GLU A 108 -14.83 -35.31 17.25
CA GLU A 108 -14.41 -35.18 18.64
C GLU A 108 -13.99 -36.55 19.20
N THR A 109 -12.75 -36.68 19.66
CA THR A 109 -12.38 -37.59 20.77
C THR A 109 -11.13 -37.07 21.48
N ALA A 110 -11.20 -37.11 22.81
CA ALA A 110 -10.16 -36.70 23.74
C ALA A 110 -8.96 -37.67 23.82
N ASP A 111 -7.86 -37.12 24.33
CA ASP A 111 -6.68 -37.74 24.97
C ASP A 111 -5.53 -38.39 24.14
N TYR A 112 -4.32 -38.10 24.66
CA TYR A 112 -2.98 -38.71 24.51
C TYR A 112 -1.97 -38.19 23.45
N ALA A 113 -0.94 -37.52 24.00
CA ALA A 113 0.51 -37.57 23.76
C ALA A 113 1.14 -37.89 22.38
N ASP A 114 2.18 -37.09 22.10
CA ASP A 114 3.36 -37.34 21.25
C ASP A 114 3.13 -37.41 19.72
N GLY A 115 3.23 -36.25 19.07
CA GLY A 115 3.24 -36.12 17.61
C GLY A 115 4.33 -35.17 17.16
N GLN A 116 5.37 -35.71 16.52
CA GLN A 116 6.41 -34.97 15.81
C GLN A 116 5.78 -34.04 14.75
N VAL A 117 5.60 -32.77 15.09
CA VAL A 117 5.45 -31.72 14.10
C VAL A 117 6.80 -31.49 13.44
N SER A 118 6.86 -31.60 12.11
CA SER A 118 8.09 -31.37 11.35
C SER A 118 8.63 -29.97 11.68
N SER A 119 9.85 -29.91 12.21
CA SER A 119 10.51 -28.68 12.68
C SER A 119 10.49 -27.54 11.64
N ALA A 120 10.44 -27.89 10.36
CA ALA A 120 10.33 -26.94 9.25
C ALA A 120 9.02 -26.13 9.26
N ASP A 121 7.91 -26.72 9.68
CA ASP A 121 6.59 -26.08 9.68
C ASP A 121 6.49 -25.05 10.80
N VAL A 122 7.05 -25.35 11.98
CA VAL A 122 7.17 -24.39 13.09
C VAL A 122 8.14 -23.25 12.76
N LEU A 123 9.21 -23.53 12.00
CA LEU A 123 10.20 -22.54 11.56
C LEU A 123 9.65 -21.58 10.50
N ALA A 124 8.78 -22.04 9.60
CA ALA A 124 8.18 -21.21 8.55
C ALA A 124 7.17 -20.20 9.13
N THR A 125 6.27 -20.66 10.01
CA THR A 125 5.28 -19.79 10.69
C THR A 125 5.97 -18.78 11.62
N ARG A 126 7.13 -19.14 12.20
CA ARG A 126 7.98 -18.21 12.96
C ARG A 126 8.63 -17.11 12.14
N ARG A 127 8.77 -17.23 10.81
CA ARG A 127 9.42 -16.20 9.98
C ARG A 127 8.53 -14.98 9.73
N LEU A 128 7.21 -15.14 9.76
CA LEU A 128 6.24 -14.09 9.41
C LEU A 128 5.83 -13.23 10.61
N LEU A 129 5.81 -13.82 11.81
CA LEU A 129 5.43 -13.13 13.05
C LEU A 129 6.63 -12.58 13.84
N ARG A 130 7.86 -12.76 13.36
CA ARG A 130 9.07 -12.38 14.12
C ARG A 130 9.51 -10.97 13.75
N SER A 131 9.53 -10.10 14.75
CA SER A 131 10.14 -8.77 14.69
C SER A 131 11.62 -8.90 14.26
N PRO A 132 12.12 -7.98 13.41
CA PRO A 132 13.49 -8.04 12.91
C PRO A 132 14.44 -7.89 14.10
N SER A 133 14.95 -9.04 14.57
CA SER A 133 15.85 -9.15 15.70
C SER A 133 17.21 -9.58 15.18
N LEU A 134 18.28 -9.05 15.78
CA LEU A 134 19.67 -9.41 15.45
C LEU A 134 19.86 -10.94 15.46
N HIS A 135 19.17 -11.63 16.36
CA HIS A 135 19.10 -13.10 16.42
C HIS A 135 18.66 -13.77 15.10
N GLY A 136 17.63 -13.26 14.40
CA GLY A 136 17.16 -13.84 13.15
C GLY A 136 18.14 -13.66 11.97
N LEU A 137 19.05 -12.68 12.09
CA LEU A 137 20.09 -12.41 11.12
C LEU A 137 21.32 -13.31 11.34
N LEU A 138 21.62 -13.66 12.60
CA LEU A 138 22.70 -14.57 12.97
C LEU A 138 22.37 -16.04 12.69
N ASP A 139 21.12 -16.49 12.90
CA ASP A 139 20.70 -17.86 12.55
C ASP A 139 20.87 -18.17 11.06
N ARG A 140 20.72 -17.17 10.19
CA ARG A 140 20.96 -17.31 8.74
C ARG A 140 22.43 -17.57 8.40
N VAL A 141 23.36 -17.07 9.20
CA VAL A 141 24.80 -17.28 9.01
C VAL A 141 25.20 -18.66 9.53
N SER A 142 24.60 -19.11 10.63
CA SER A 142 24.85 -20.43 11.23
C SER A 142 24.33 -21.59 10.38
N ASN A 143 23.15 -21.45 9.74
CA ASN A 143 22.55 -22.52 8.93
C ASN A 143 23.01 -22.56 7.46
N ALA A 144 23.97 -21.73 7.05
CA ALA A 144 24.53 -21.80 5.70
C ALA A 144 25.50 -22.99 5.48
N HIS A 145 25.72 -23.84 6.50
CA HIS A 145 26.69 -24.95 6.46
C HIS A 145 26.11 -26.37 6.48
N THR A 146 24.78 -26.53 6.40
CA THR A 146 24.17 -27.86 6.21
C THR A 146 23.02 -27.73 5.24
N ASP A 147 23.18 -28.28 4.02
CA ASP A 147 22.18 -29.11 3.32
C ASP A 147 22.45 -29.12 1.80
N ASP A 148 23.37 -30.01 1.42
CA ASP A 148 23.30 -30.73 0.16
C ASP A 148 22.53 -32.05 0.40
N MET A 149 21.83 -32.53 -0.64
CA MET A 149 21.06 -33.80 -0.77
C MET A 149 19.63 -33.87 -0.19
N GLY A 150 18.63 -33.68 -1.08
CA GLY A 150 17.26 -34.11 -0.78
C GLY A 150 16.12 -33.60 -1.68
N GLY A 151 16.31 -33.59 -3.01
CA GLY A 151 15.31 -33.06 -3.94
C GLY A 151 14.02 -33.89 -4.04
N LYS A 152 12.88 -33.32 -3.64
CA LYS A 152 11.56 -33.64 -4.24
C LYS A 152 11.32 -32.70 -5.43
N ARG A 153 11.58 -33.18 -6.64
CA ARG A 153 11.24 -32.46 -7.89
C ARG A 153 9.71 -32.37 -8.02
N LYS A 154 9.11 -31.27 -7.55
CA LYS A 154 7.72 -30.91 -7.92
C LYS A 154 7.68 -30.56 -9.42
N ALA A 155 6.65 -31.05 -10.10
CA ALA A 155 6.45 -30.97 -11.54
C ALA A 155 6.43 -29.50 -12.04
N PRO A 156 6.83 -29.23 -13.31
CA PRO A 156 6.86 -27.88 -13.87
C PRO A 156 5.49 -27.21 -13.99
N ALA A 157 4.39 -27.98 -14.02
CA ALA A 157 3.02 -27.46 -14.13
C ALA A 157 2.57 -26.71 -12.86
N ASP A 158 2.95 -27.19 -11.67
CA ASP A 158 2.58 -26.60 -10.38
C ASP A 158 3.22 -25.22 -10.17
N LYS A 159 4.42 -25.01 -10.73
CA LYS A 159 5.13 -23.72 -10.64
C LYS A 159 4.41 -22.61 -11.39
N ASN A 160 3.88 -22.94 -12.57
CA ASN A 160 3.13 -21.99 -13.36
C ASN A 160 1.80 -21.65 -12.67
N ALA A 161 1.07 -22.65 -12.17
CA ALA A 161 -0.16 -22.42 -11.41
C ALA A 161 0.05 -21.51 -10.18
N LYS A 162 1.12 -21.73 -9.43
CA LYS A 162 1.52 -20.87 -8.30
C LYS A 162 1.85 -19.44 -8.72
N ALA A 163 2.58 -19.26 -9.83
CA ALA A 163 2.88 -17.93 -10.36
C ALA A 163 1.62 -17.16 -10.79
N TRP A 164 0.60 -17.87 -11.31
CA TRP A 164 -0.70 -17.29 -11.63
C TRP A 164 -1.49 -16.89 -10.37
N MET A 165 -1.52 -17.76 -9.36
CA MET A 165 -2.18 -17.47 -8.07
C MET A 165 -1.53 -16.28 -7.37
N LEU A 166 -0.20 -16.26 -7.27
CA LEU A 166 0.54 -15.12 -6.71
C LEU A 166 0.18 -13.82 -7.44
N LYS A 167 0.17 -13.84 -8.77
CA LYS A 167 -0.19 -12.66 -9.56
C LYS A 167 -1.62 -12.21 -9.28
N HIS A 168 -2.57 -13.15 -9.14
CA HIS A 168 -3.95 -12.85 -8.82
C HIS A 168 -4.09 -12.17 -7.46
N ASN A 169 -3.54 -12.78 -6.40
CA ASN A 169 -3.58 -12.25 -5.05
C ASN A 169 -2.91 -10.87 -4.96
N VAL A 170 -1.77 -10.69 -5.62
CA VAL A 170 -1.09 -9.38 -5.69
C VAL A 170 -1.97 -8.34 -6.38
N MET A 171 -2.66 -8.68 -7.47
CA MET A 171 -3.57 -7.74 -8.13
C MET A 171 -4.76 -7.37 -7.25
N GLU A 172 -5.31 -8.33 -6.50
CA GLU A 172 -6.40 -8.13 -5.56
C GLU A 172 -5.96 -7.22 -4.40
N ALA A 173 -4.85 -7.52 -3.73
CA ALA A 173 -4.29 -6.69 -2.67
C ALA A 173 -3.94 -5.26 -3.14
N ILE A 174 -3.53 -5.09 -4.40
CA ILE A 174 -3.34 -3.74 -4.96
C ILE A 174 -4.68 -3.04 -5.21
N ASN A 175 -5.75 -3.74 -5.58
CA ASN A 175 -7.09 -3.14 -5.67
C ASN A 175 -7.58 -2.67 -4.30
N GLU A 176 -7.41 -3.49 -3.26
CA GLU A 176 -7.73 -3.10 -1.88
C GLU A 176 -6.95 -1.85 -1.47
N LEU A 177 -5.66 -1.77 -1.83
CA LEU A 177 -4.86 -0.57 -1.62
C LEU A 177 -5.45 0.66 -2.32
N VAL A 178 -5.92 0.53 -3.57
CA VAL A 178 -6.54 1.64 -4.30
C VAL A 178 -7.82 2.11 -3.61
N GLU A 179 -8.66 1.16 -3.18
CA GLU A 179 -9.89 1.44 -2.45
C GLU A 179 -9.61 2.11 -1.11
N GLU A 180 -8.63 1.64 -0.35
CA GLU A 180 -8.18 2.25 0.91
C GLU A 180 -7.74 3.70 0.71
N ILE A 181 -6.92 3.98 -0.31
CA ILE A 181 -6.50 5.35 -0.64
C ILE A 181 -7.70 6.22 -1.00
N SER A 182 -8.72 5.67 -1.66
CA SER A 182 -9.93 6.41 -2.02
C SER A 182 -10.79 6.76 -0.79
N GLY A 183 -10.89 5.85 0.18
CA GLY A 183 -11.71 5.99 1.38
C GLY A 183 -11.04 6.71 2.55
N CYS A 184 -9.74 6.99 2.50
CA CYS A 184 -8.98 7.47 3.66
C CYS A 184 -9.51 8.77 4.29
N HIS A 185 -10.02 9.71 3.49
CA HIS A 185 -10.55 10.98 4.01
C HIS A 185 -11.88 10.79 4.75
N GLN A 186 -12.73 9.90 4.26
CA GLN A 186 -14.00 9.55 4.87
C GLN A 186 -13.78 8.90 6.25
N GLN A 187 -12.84 7.96 6.33
CA GLN A 187 -12.47 7.29 7.59
C GLN A 187 -11.96 8.28 8.64
N ILE A 188 -11.16 9.28 8.23
CA ILE A 188 -10.69 10.34 9.13
C ILE A 188 -11.88 11.22 9.57
N ALA A 189 -12.79 11.56 8.65
CA ALA A 189 -13.94 12.42 8.93
C ALA A 189 -14.94 11.81 9.93
N GLU A 190 -15.04 10.49 10.02
CA GLU A 190 -15.89 9.80 10.99
C GLU A 190 -15.50 10.11 12.44
N GLN A 191 -14.21 10.31 12.71
CA GLN A 191 -13.68 10.65 14.03
C GLN A 191 -13.92 12.11 14.43
N ALA A 192 -14.40 12.96 13.51
CA ALA A 192 -14.59 14.39 13.78
C ALA A 192 -15.60 14.66 14.91
N LEU A 193 -16.58 13.78 15.06
CA LEU A 193 -17.58 13.84 16.12
C LEU A 193 -17.05 13.43 17.49
N GLU A 194 -15.84 12.93 17.63
CA GLU A 194 -15.26 12.67 18.96
C GLU A 194 -14.36 13.82 19.39
N LEU A 195 -13.77 14.52 18.42
CA LEU A 195 -12.68 15.46 18.65
C LEU A 195 -13.11 16.94 18.70
N ILE A 196 -14.18 17.34 18.00
CA ILE A 196 -14.61 18.75 17.92
C ILE A 196 -15.81 18.99 18.81
N HIS A 197 -15.77 19.84 19.84
CA HIS A 197 -16.94 20.12 20.68
C HIS A 197 -17.69 21.41 20.28
N HIS A 198 -18.84 21.65 20.92
CA HIS A 198 -19.63 22.87 20.69
C HIS A 198 -18.88 24.12 21.16
N ASN A 199 -19.05 25.21 20.42
CA ASN A 199 -18.49 26.54 20.70
C ASN A 199 -16.95 26.60 20.71
N GLU A 200 -16.27 25.59 20.17
CA GLU A 200 -14.83 25.63 19.96
C GLU A 200 -14.43 26.59 18.84
N VAL A 201 -13.16 27.01 18.89
CA VAL A 201 -12.53 27.84 17.87
C VAL A 201 -11.34 27.08 17.32
N ILE A 202 -11.42 26.72 16.04
CA ILE A 202 -10.40 25.95 15.32
C ILE A 202 -9.65 26.90 14.40
N LEU A 203 -8.32 26.83 14.38
CA LEU A 203 -7.47 27.50 13.40
C LEU A 203 -6.93 26.47 12.41
N THR A 204 -7.09 26.73 11.11
CA THR A 204 -6.52 25.91 10.04
C THR A 204 -5.76 26.78 9.05
N PHE A 205 -4.90 26.17 8.26
CA PHE A 205 -4.02 26.84 7.31
C PHE A 205 -4.05 26.13 5.96
N GLY A 206 -4.18 26.90 4.89
CA GLY A 206 -4.17 26.39 3.52
C GLY A 206 -5.44 25.62 3.12
N LYS A 207 -5.33 24.82 2.05
CA LYS A 207 -6.43 24.05 1.47
C LYS A 207 -6.11 22.55 1.54
N SER A 208 -6.90 21.80 2.30
CA SER A 208 -6.75 20.35 2.43
C SER A 208 -8.12 19.67 2.37
N LYS A 209 -8.25 18.69 1.48
CA LYS A 209 -9.49 17.91 1.30
C LYS A 209 -9.85 17.14 2.58
N SER A 210 -8.88 16.51 3.22
CA SER A 210 -9.08 15.78 4.49
C SER A 210 -9.66 16.68 5.59
N VAL A 211 -9.09 17.88 5.75
CA VAL A 211 -9.51 18.83 6.79
C VAL A 211 -10.92 19.35 6.49
N MET A 212 -11.21 19.64 5.23
CA MET A 212 -12.53 20.08 4.81
C MET A 212 -13.60 19.01 5.11
N GLU A 213 -13.37 17.76 4.73
CA GLU A 213 -14.31 16.65 5.00
C GLU A 213 -14.49 16.42 6.50
N PHE A 214 -13.40 16.48 7.27
CA PHE A 214 -13.43 16.37 8.73
C PHE A 214 -14.27 17.45 9.40
N LEU A 215 -14.04 18.73 9.06
CA LEU A 215 -14.81 19.85 9.61
C LEU A 215 -16.28 19.80 9.16
N CYS A 216 -16.54 19.45 7.90
CA CYS A 216 -17.90 19.28 7.39
C CYS A 216 -18.65 18.16 8.13
N ALA A 217 -18.00 17.05 8.46
CA ALA A 217 -18.61 15.96 9.22
C ALA A 217 -19.01 16.41 10.64
N ALA A 218 -18.15 17.17 11.34
CA ALA A 218 -18.47 17.72 12.65
C ALA A 218 -19.59 18.77 12.60
N LYS A 219 -19.61 19.63 11.57
CA LYS A 219 -20.58 20.73 11.44
C LYS A 219 -22.03 20.23 11.33
N LYS A 220 -22.25 19.00 10.86
CA LYS A 220 -23.59 18.38 10.80
C LYS A 220 -24.26 18.25 12.17
N LYS A 221 -23.50 18.11 13.25
CA LYS A 221 -24.04 17.90 14.61
C LYS A 221 -23.64 18.97 15.61
N ARG A 222 -22.66 19.83 15.30
CA ARG A 222 -22.09 20.79 16.25
C ARG A 222 -21.86 22.16 15.63
N SER A 223 -22.12 23.20 16.41
CA SER A 223 -21.76 24.58 16.10
C SER A 223 -20.38 24.91 16.67
N PHE A 224 -19.44 25.29 15.82
CA PHE A 224 -18.10 25.76 16.18
C PHE A 224 -17.64 26.80 15.15
N ARG A 225 -16.53 27.49 15.44
CA ARG A 225 -15.95 28.52 14.58
C ARG A 225 -14.62 28.04 14.02
N VAL A 226 -14.36 28.37 12.75
CA VAL A 226 -13.09 28.04 12.09
C VAL A 226 -12.48 29.31 11.50
N TYR A 227 -11.23 29.58 11.86
CA TYR A 227 -10.39 30.58 11.20
C TYR A 227 -9.49 29.87 10.19
N VAL A 228 -9.50 30.34 8.93
CA VAL A 228 -8.66 29.80 7.86
C VAL A 228 -7.60 30.83 7.51
N ALA A 229 -6.35 30.55 7.85
CA ALA A 229 -5.22 31.37 7.44
C ALA A 229 -4.82 31.02 5.99
N GLU A 230 -4.76 32.04 5.13
CA GLU A 230 -4.32 31.86 3.73
C GLU A 230 -2.79 31.71 3.62
N GLY A 231 -2.35 30.87 2.68
CA GLY A 231 -0.94 30.60 2.41
C GLY A 231 -0.40 31.37 1.20
N ALA A 232 -0.51 32.70 1.19
CA ALA A 232 0.11 33.52 0.14
C ALA A 232 1.64 33.24 0.08
N PRO A 233 2.25 33.15 -1.13
CA PRO A 233 1.76 33.58 -2.45
C PRO A 233 1.07 32.49 -3.31
N LYS A 234 0.93 31.24 -2.84
CA LYS A 234 0.29 30.15 -3.60
C LYS A 234 -1.19 30.00 -3.20
N SER A 235 -2.04 30.95 -3.56
CA SER A 235 -3.49 30.84 -3.35
C SER A 235 -4.21 30.38 -4.63
N GLU A 236 -4.28 29.08 -4.86
CA GLU A 236 -5.28 28.47 -5.74
C GLU A 236 -6.64 28.32 -5.03
N THR A 237 -7.06 29.38 -4.35
CA THR A 237 -8.40 29.51 -3.79
C THR A 237 -9.15 30.50 -4.65
N PRO A 238 -10.14 30.09 -5.46
CA PRO A 238 -11.12 31.06 -5.91
C PRO A 238 -11.71 31.72 -4.66
N SER A 239 -11.81 33.04 -4.68
CA SER A 239 -12.19 33.91 -3.57
C SER A 239 -13.56 33.55 -2.93
N SER A 240 -14.31 32.63 -3.54
CA SER A 240 -15.58 32.10 -3.06
C SER A 240 -15.47 31.12 -1.88
N LEU A 241 -14.29 30.62 -1.52
CA LEU A 241 -14.09 29.74 -0.34
C LEU A 241 -13.47 30.45 0.87
N LEU A 242 -12.77 31.56 0.66
CA LEU A 242 -12.20 32.37 1.75
C LEU A 242 -13.26 33.22 2.47
N CYS A 243 -14.38 33.52 1.80
CA CYS A 243 -15.40 34.41 2.35
C CYS A 243 -16.65 33.70 2.87
N THR A 244 -16.80 32.38 2.67
CA THR A 244 -17.81 31.61 3.40
C THR A 244 -17.22 31.28 4.76
N VAL A 245 -17.08 32.33 5.56
CA VAL A 245 -17.19 32.18 7.00
C VAL A 245 -18.40 31.27 7.21
N PHE A 246 -18.21 30.09 7.80
CA PHE A 246 -19.29 29.24 8.30
C PHE A 246 -19.96 29.93 9.51
N LEU A 247 -20.27 31.23 9.38
CA LEU A 247 -21.28 31.98 10.09
C LEU A 247 -22.59 31.75 9.32
N SER A 248 -23.12 30.53 9.40
CA SER A 248 -24.58 30.45 9.48
C SER A 248 -24.91 30.60 10.95
N SER A 249 -25.55 31.74 11.24
CA SER A 249 -26.29 32.05 12.45
C SER A 249 -27.17 30.89 12.92
#